data_AF-A0A7S1SB44-F1
#
_entry.id   AF-A0A7S1SB44-F1
#
_cell.length_a   1.000
_cell.length_b   1.000
_cell.length_c   1.000
_cell.angle_alpha   90.00
_cell.angle_beta   90.00
_cell.angle_gamma   90.00
#
_symmetry.space_group_name_H-M   'P 1'
#
loop_
_entity.id
_entity.type
_entity.pdbx_description
1 polymer ?
#
loop_
_entity_poly.entity_id
_entity_poly.type
_entity_poly.pdbx_seq_one_letter_code
_entity_poly.pdbx_strand_id
1 'polypeptide(L)'
;MLREGQSPEEFEKLTGECQVGSTGSLCKDLRDIWCPDPVEEMKLKPRAQLVRKRVRERKQQVMTQRLYLTGLLLWNLAAYWLSPRVSIFCIGVSCVLKLLWDVTGSLDKIWKYDDEFEENIKAKAGRNELEADDLRPIVQAENRYQDFSDGGTYIAVFVGQVAMMCFLVYYLWSEEDTPRDGYKTVQKLYCALSICVQVIASSQTGASFYDEIPFWAEVHRMWKDDIFDKATNEYRLVVPNSDTGETMIRSERSDGIAGFFPLEWYDLWGRVGASLLVNSVFQHALVLAVPLFLLRIESCFDFVKDAVAVLYVVDVDQLPAPKQFRQIFDKARHKRSRYAQDDPDRKGEESAGRGCTSFWPLAVSRA
;
A
#
# COMPACT_ATOMS: atom_id res chain seq x y z
N MET A 1 28.66 39.63 -4.33
CA MET A 1 29.73 39.05 -5.17
C MET A 1 30.96 38.87 -4.30
N LEU A 2 31.22 37.65 -3.83
CA LEU A 2 32.52 37.24 -3.28
C LEU A 2 32.91 35.93 -3.98
N ARG A 3 34.16 35.82 -4.42
CA ARG A 3 34.68 34.68 -5.20
C ARG A 3 34.95 33.49 -4.29
N GLU A 4 34.62 32.29 -4.76
CA GLU A 4 35.08 31.03 -4.15
C GLU A 4 36.61 31.00 -4.14
N GLY A 5 37.22 30.82 -2.97
CA GLY A 5 38.67 30.57 -2.84
C GLY A 5 39.47 31.50 -1.92
N GLN A 6 38.86 32.35 -1.10
CA GLN A 6 39.63 33.10 -0.09
C GLN A 6 39.96 32.23 1.14
N SER A 7 41.22 32.28 1.58
CA SER A 7 41.69 31.56 2.77
C SER A 7 41.16 32.24 4.05
N PRO A 8 41.00 31.49 5.16
CA PRO A 8 40.49 32.03 6.43
C PRO A 8 41.27 33.26 6.95
N GLU A 9 42.57 33.33 6.65
CA GLU A 9 43.46 34.42 7.06
C GLU A 9 43.18 35.75 6.35
N GLU A 10 42.69 35.72 5.09
CA GLU A 10 42.27 36.95 4.39
C GLU A 10 40.96 37.51 4.94
N PHE A 11 40.08 36.63 5.43
CA PHE A 11 38.82 37.04 6.06
C PHE A 11 39.08 37.65 7.45
N GLU A 12 40.02 37.10 8.20
CA GLU A 12 40.42 37.62 9.52
C GLU A 12 41.01 39.04 9.41
N LYS A 13 41.77 39.30 8.32
CA LYS A 13 42.26 40.64 7.99
C LYS A 13 41.15 41.64 7.66
N LEU A 14 40.08 41.20 7.00
CA LEU A 14 38.91 42.03 6.70
C LEU A 14 38.05 42.32 7.93
N THR A 15 38.04 41.43 8.92
CA THR A 15 37.31 41.64 10.19
C THR A 15 38.12 42.38 11.25
N GLY A 16 39.45 42.43 11.13
CA GLY A 16 40.35 43.09 12.09
C GLY A 16 40.25 44.62 12.15
N GLU A 17 39.63 45.26 11.15
CA GLU A 17 39.41 46.73 11.13
C GLU A 17 38.04 47.17 11.66
N CYS A 18 37.20 46.25 12.16
CA CYS A 18 35.96 46.62 12.87
C CYS A 18 36.26 46.98 14.34
N GLN A 19 37.01 48.06 14.58
CA GLN A 19 37.11 48.67 15.90
C GLN A 19 35.97 49.68 16.15
N VAL A 20 35.14 49.30 17.13
CA VAL A 20 34.43 50.16 18.08
C VAL A 20 33.49 51.22 17.47
N GLY A 21 32.24 50.80 17.20
CA GLY A 21 31.17 51.72 16.85
C GLY A 21 29.77 51.10 16.74
N SER A 22 29.15 50.76 17.86
CA SER A 22 27.68 50.61 18.03
C SER A 22 26.87 49.56 17.24
N THR A 23 27.45 48.70 16.41
CA THR A 23 26.72 47.61 15.72
C THR A 23 26.90 46.24 16.39
N GLY A 24 26.82 46.20 17.72
CA GLY A 24 27.06 45.00 18.53
C GLY A 24 26.05 43.85 18.34
N SER A 25 24.83 44.11 17.84
CA SER A 25 23.84 43.04 17.61
C SER A 25 24.00 42.36 16.26
N LEU A 26 24.31 43.11 15.19
CA LEU A 26 24.37 42.57 13.84
C LEU A 26 25.58 41.63 13.62
N CYS A 27 26.71 41.92 14.25
CA CYS A 27 27.89 41.04 14.21
C CYS A 27 27.71 39.78 15.06
N LYS A 28 26.85 39.81 16.08
CA LYS A 28 26.54 38.63 16.89
C LYS A 28 25.62 37.67 16.13
N ASP A 29 24.60 38.20 15.46
CA ASP A 29 23.69 37.42 14.61
C ASP A 29 24.43 36.76 13.42
N LEU A 30 25.40 37.45 12.81
CA LEU A 30 26.21 36.88 11.73
C LEU A 30 27.21 35.82 12.22
N ARG A 31 27.76 35.98 13.43
CA ARG A 31 28.65 34.97 14.04
C ARG A 31 27.88 33.70 14.41
N ASP A 32 26.66 33.83 14.95
CA ASP A 32 25.83 32.68 15.32
C ASP A 32 25.32 31.89 14.08
N ILE A 33 25.22 32.54 12.91
CA ILE A 33 24.90 31.87 11.63
C ILE A 33 26.12 31.12 11.06
N TRP A 34 27.34 31.60 11.28
CA TRP A 34 28.56 31.07 10.65
C TRP A 34 29.39 30.14 11.55
N CYS A 35 29.18 30.19 12.87
CA CYS A 35 29.79 29.29 13.85
C CYS A 35 28.69 28.79 14.80
N PRO A 36 27.77 27.93 14.32
CA PRO A 36 26.79 27.32 15.20
C PRO A 36 27.52 26.57 16.31
N ASP A 37 27.05 26.71 17.54
CA ASP A 37 27.55 25.96 18.68
C ASP A 37 27.62 24.46 18.29
N PRO A 38 28.70 23.72 18.59
CA PRO A 38 28.85 22.32 18.16
C PRO A 38 27.70 21.41 18.64
N VAL A 39 26.97 21.85 19.69
CA VAL A 39 25.74 21.22 20.19
C VAL A 39 24.54 21.45 19.25
N GLU A 40 24.41 22.61 18.62
CA GLU A 40 23.42 22.86 17.55
C GLU A 40 23.82 22.18 16.24
N GLU A 41 25.12 22.09 15.94
CA GLU A 41 25.61 21.37 14.77
C GLU A 41 25.27 19.86 14.84
N MET A 42 25.32 19.26 16.03
CA MET A 42 24.82 17.89 16.26
C MET A 42 23.32 17.74 16.01
N LYS A 43 22.50 18.77 16.28
CA LYS A 43 21.04 18.75 15.99
C LYS A 43 20.73 19.07 14.52
N LEU A 44 21.61 19.79 13.83
CA LEU A 44 21.46 20.14 12.42
C LEU A 44 21.85 19.00 11.46
N LYS A 45 22.80 18.14 11.85
CA LYS A 45 23.22 16.97 11.04
C LYS A 45 22.06 16.04 10.64
N PRO A 46 21.16 15.61 11.55
CA PRO A 46 19.99 14.81 11.20
C PRO A 46 19.02 15.52 10.25
N ARG A 47 18.80 16.83 10.44
CA ARG A 47 17.93 17.62 9.56
C ARG A 47 18.52 17.77 8.16
N ALA A 48 19.81 18.03 8.05
CA ALA A 48 20.51 18.10 6.76
C ALA A 48 20.50 16.75 6.03
N GLN A 49 20.66 15.64 6.75
CA GLN A 49 20.54 14.29 6.20
C GLN A 49 19.11 14.01 5.70
N LEU A 50 18.09 14.38 6.47
CA LEU A 50 16.68 14.22 6.08
C LEU A 50 16.35 15.05 4.83
N VAL A 51 16.81 16.30 4.75
CA VAL A 51 16.61 17.16 3.57
C VAL A 51 17.32 16.55 2.35
N ARG A 52 18.56 16.08 2.50
CA ARG A 52 19.29 15.41 1.41
C ARG A 52 18.56 14.15 0.93
N LYS A 53 18.01 13.35 1.85
CA LYS A 53 17.20 12.17 1.53
C LYS A 53 15.96 12.56 0.72
N ARG A 54 15.16 13.53 1.20
CA ARG A 54 13.98 14.04 0.49
C ARG A 54 14.29 14.61 -0.89
N VAL A 55 15.41 15.32 -1.04
CA VAL A 55 15.84 15.87 -2.33
C VAL A 55 16.24 14.75 -3.30
N ARG A 56 16.91 13.69 -2.82
CA ARG A 56 17.23 12.52 -3.64
C ARG A 56 15.97 11.77 -4.08
N GLU A 57 15.04 11.54 -3.16
CA GLU A 57 13.75 10.91 -3.44
C GLU A 57 12.96 11.69 -4.49
N ARG A 58 12.84 13.02 -4.35
CA ARG A 58 12.19 13.87 -5.36
C ARG A 58 12.88 13.80 -6.73
N LYS A 59 14.22 13.84 -6.77
CA LYS A 59 14.96 13.70 -8.03
C LYS A 59 14.71 12.35 -8.69
N GLN A 60 14.68 11.27 -7.91
CA GLN A 60 14.38 9.93 -8.40
C GLN A 60 12.95 9.86 -8.94
N GLN A 61 11.97 10.40 -8.22
CA GLN A 61 10.57 10.48 -8.69
C GLN A 61 10.45 11.23 -10.03
N VAL A 62 11.08 12.40 -10.16
CA VAL A 62 11.07 13.17 -11.41
C VAL A 62 11.74 12.40 -12.56
N MET A 63 12.85 11.71 -12.29
CA MET A 63 13.52 10.90 -13.30
C MET A 63 12.66 9.72 -13.75
N THR A 64 12.03 9.01 -12.81
CA THR A 64 11.10 7.91 -13.10
C THR A 64 9.90 8.40 -13.91
N GLN A 65 9.32 9.55 -13.57
CA GLN A 65 8.22 10.15 -14.34
C GLN A 65 8.62 10.50 -15.77
N ARG A 66 9.82 11.04 -15.97
CA ARG A 66 10.33 11.36 -17.32
C ARG A 66 10.55 10.10 -18.15
N LEU A 67 11.16 9.06 -17.57
CA LEU A 67 11.34 7.77 -18.23
C LEU A 67 9.99 7.13 -18.60
N TYR A 68 9.03 7.19 -17.69
CA TYR A 68 7.67 6.71 -17.93
C TYR A 68 6.99 7.44 -19.08
N LEU A 69 6.98 8.78 -19.08
CA LEU A 69 6.39 9.58 -20.15
C LEU A 69 7.07 9.32 -21.50
N THR A 70 8.40 9.17 -21.50
CA THR A 70 9.17 8.84 -22.70
C THR A 70 8.79 7.44 -23.21
N GLY A 71 8.63 6.47 -22.30
CA GLY A 71 8.14 5.13 -22.61
C GLY A 71 6.74 5.14 -23.23
N LEU A 72 5.81 5.92 -22.67
CA LEU A 72 4.46 6.09 -23.22
C LEU A 72 4.48 6.70 -24.62
N LEU A 73 5.31 7.71 -24.86
CA LEU A 73 5.47 8.31 -26.19
C LEU A 73 5.98 7.30 -27.22
N LEU A 74 7.02 6.55 -26.86
CA LEU A 74 7.56 5.49 -27.72
C LEU A 74 6.54 4.37 -27.96
N TRP A 75 5.77 4.00 -26.93
CA TRP A 75 4.69 3.02 -27.04
C TRP A 75 3.59 3.48 -27.99
N ASN A 76 3.12 4.72 -27.88
CA ASN A 76 2.10 5.28 -28.77
C ASN A 76 2.56 5.28 -30.24
N LEU A 77 3.81 5.67 -30.48
CA LEU A 77 4.41 5.59 -31.79
C LEU A 77 4.47 4.14 -32.28
N ALA A 78 4.92 3.19 -31.47
CA ALA A 78 4.99 1.78 -31.84
C ALA A 78 3.60 1.19 -32.11
N ALA A 79 2.63 1.42 -31.24
CA ALA A 79 1.26 0.90 -31.34
C ALA A 79 0.55 1.35 -32.62
N TYR A 80 0.88 2.53 -33.14
CA TYR A 80 0.38 3.02 -34.43
C TYR A 80 0.89 2.19 -35.63
N TRP A 81 2.13 1.71 -35.58
CA TRP A 81 2.75 0.96 -36.68
C TRP A 81 2.59 -0.56 -36.57
N LEU A 82 2.39 -1.07 -35.35
CA LEU A 82 2.26 -2.49 -35.09
C LEU A 82 0.84 -2.97 -35.41
N SER A 83 0.74 -4.20 -35.92
CA SER A 83 -0.58 -4.86 -36.00
C SER A 83 -1.18 -5.02 -34.60
N PRO A 84 -2.52 -4.98 -34.44
CA PRO A 84 -3.17 -5.14 -33.13
C PRO A 84 -2.70 -6.38 -32.37
N ARG A 85 -2.53 -7.52 -33.06
CA ARG A 85 -2.03 -8.77 -32.47
C ARG A 85 -0.62 -8.64 -31.89
N VAL A 86 0.27 -7.97 -32.60
CA VAL A 86 1.63 -7.71 -32.12
C VAL A 86 1.61 -6.73 -30.96
N SER A 87 0.76 -5.70 -31.00
CA SER A 87 0.58 -4.78 -29.88
C SER A 87 0.07 -5.49 -28.62
N ILE A 88 -0.93 -6.37 -28.74
CA ILE A 88 -1.44 -7.17 -27.61
C ILE A 88 -0.34 -8.08 -27.04
N PHE A 89 0.45 -8.73 -27.90
CA PHE A 89 1.58 -9.54 -27.46
C PHE A 89 2.60 -8.70 -26.69
N CYS A 90 2.96 -7.52 -27.20
CA CYS A 90 3.87 -6.59 -26.52
C CYS A 90 3.32 -6.10 -25.17
N ILE A 91 2.01 -5.82 -25.07
CA ILE A 91 1.35 -5.49 -23.80
C ILE A 91 1.48 -6.67 -22.84
N GLY A 92 1.19 -7.89 -23.29
CA GLY A 92 1.32 -9.10 -22.48
C GLY A 92 2.74 -9.30 -21.95
N VAL A 93 3.75 -9.17 -22.81
CA VAL A 93 5.17 -9.23 -22.40
C VAL A 93 5.51 -8.12 -21.39
N SER A 94 5.06 -6.88 -21.64
CA SER A 94 5.28 -5.77 -20.72
C SER A 94 4.64 -6.02 -19.35
N CYS A 95 3.43 -6.58 -19.32
CA CYS A 95 2.73 -6.95 -18.10
C CYS A 95 3.46 -8.04 -17.31
N VAL A 96 3.99 -9.05 -17.99
CA VAL A 96 4.81 -10.11 -17.36
C VAL A 96 6.10 -9.54 -16.79
N LEU A 97 6.82 -8.71 -17.55
CA LEU A 97 8.05 -8.06 -17.07
C LEU A 97 7.76 -7.14 -15.87
N LYS A 98 6.66 -6.39 -15.93
CA LYS A 98 6.18 -5.53 -14.84
C LYS A 98 5.85 -6.36 -13.60
N LEU A 99 5.10 -7.45 -13.73
CA LEU A 99 4.81 -8.37 -12.64
C LEU A 99 6.09 -8.95 -12.03
N LEU A 100 7.04 -9.43 -12.84
CA LEU A 100 8.32 -9.96 -12.34
C LEU A 100 9.12 -8.89 -11.57
N TRP A 101 9.19 -7.68 -12.12
CA TRP A 101 9.83 -6.54 -11.46
C TRP A 101 9.15 -6.19 -10.13
N ASP A 102 7.83 -6.19 -10.11
CA ASP A 102 7.05 -5.84 -8.92
C ASP A 102 7.15 -6.93 -7.85
N VAL A 103 7.05 -8.21 -8.22
CA VAL A 103 7.23 -9.33 -7.29
C VAL A 103 8.62 -9.28 -6.65
N THR A 104 9.67 -9.20 -7.48
CA THR A 104 11.06 -9.18 -6.97
C THR A 104 11.35 -7.96 -6.12
N GLY A 105 10.91 -6.77 -6.55
CA GLY A 105 11.13 -5.53 -5.82
C GLY A 105 10.26 -5.36 -4.58
N SER A 106 9.04 -5.88 -4.58
CA SER A 106 8.12 -5.74 -3.44
C SER A 106 8.45 -6.73 -2.34
N LEU A 107 8.80 -7.98 -2.68
CA LEU A 107 9.25 -8.95 -1.69
C LEU A 107 10.48 -8.42 -0.95
N ASP A 108 11.52 -7.99 -1.67
CA ASP A 108 12.74 -7.43 -1.08
C ASP A 108 12.42 -6.24 -0.13
N LYS A 109 11.48 -5.38 -0.49
CA LYS A 109 11.05 -4.26 0.38
C LYS A 109 10.27 -4.72 1.60
N ILE A 110 9.36 -5.69 1.47
CA ILE A 110 8.60 -6.23 2.60
C ILE A 110 9.56 -6.86 3.62
N TRP A 111 10.56 -7.63 3.16
CA TRP A 111 11.57 -8.24 4.03
C TRP A 111 12.45 -7.19 4.73
N LYS A 112 12.96 -6.20 3.97
CA LYS A 112 13.77 -5.11 4.54
C LYS A 112 13.00 -4.27 5.54
N TYR A 113 11.70 -4.08 5.31
CA TYR A 113 10.84 -3.34 6.24
C TYR A 113 10.71 -4.08 7.58
N ASP A 114 10.60 -5.42 7.56
CA ASP A 114 10.58 -6.26 8.76
C ASP A 114 11.90 -6.11 9.55
N ASP A 115 13.05 -6.20 8.86
CA ASP A 115 14.38 -6.06 9.47
C ASP A 115 14.61 -4.66 10.08
N GLU A 116 14.33 -3.59 9.33
CA GLU A 116 14.49 -2.20 9.80
C GLU A 116 13.56 -1.91 11.00
N PHE A 117 12.36 -2.46 10.99
CA PHE A 117 11.42 -2.30 12.09
C PHE A 117 11.89 -3.01 13.36
N GLU A 118 12.38 -4.25 13.25
CA GLU A 118 12.96 -4.98 14.37
C GLU A 118 14.15 -4.23 15.01
N GLU A 119 15.05 -3.68 14.18
CA GLU A 119 16.17 -2.88 14.67
C GLU A 119 15.69 -1.62 15.40
N ASN A 120 14.69 -0.94 14.86
CA ASN A 120 14.09 0.24 15.48
C ASN A 120 13.42 -0.08 16.82
N ILE A 121 12.73 -1.22 16.93
CA ILE A 121 12.16 -1.69 18.19
C ILE A 121 13.27 -1.98 19.20
N LYS A 122 14.30 -2.75 18.82
CA LYS A 122 15.42 -3.09 19.71
C LYS A 122 16.14 -1.83 20.21
N ALA A 123 16.35 -0.86 19.33
CA ALA A 123 16.96 0.43 19.67
C ALA A 123 16.09 1.28 20.62
N LYS A 124 14.76 1.24 20.49
CA LYS A 124 13.84 1.94 21.40
C LYS A 124 13.67 1.20 22.74
N ALA A 125 13.64 -0.12 22.73
CA ALA A 125 13.56 -0.95 23.94
C ALA A 125 14.77 -0.72 24.85
N GLY A 126 15.97 -0.60 24.28
CA GLY A 126 17.18 -0.24 25.03
C GLY A 126 17.15 1.14 25.69
N ARG A 127 16.21 2.01 25.32
CA ARG A 127 16.06 3.37 25.89
C ARG A 127 14.99 3.47 26.99
N ASN A 128 14.27 2.40 27.33
CA ASN A 128 13.11 2.43 28.24
C ASN A 128 12.02 3.44 27.83
N GLU A 129 12.00 3.89 26.57
CA GLU A 129 11.08 4.92 26.04
C GLU A 129 9.77 4.32 25.49
N LEU A 130 9.42 3.09 25.87
CA LEU A 130 8.33 2.35 25.23
C LEU A 130 7.13 2.15 26.14
N GLU A 131 6.15 3.06 26.01
CA GLU A 131 4.76 2.70 26.26
C GLU A 131 4.30 1.74 25.15
N ALA A 132 3.87 0.54 25.54
CA ALA A 132 3.54 -0.56 24.62
C ALA A 132 2.44 -0.21 23.59
N ASP A 133 1.64 0.83 23.84
CA ASP A 133 0.55 1.27 22.96
C ASP A 133 0.95 2.27 21.87
N ASP A 134 2.11 2.93 21.99
CA ASP A 134 2.57 3.97 21.05
C ASP A 134 3.32 3.41 19.82
N LEU A 135 3.62 2.11 19.80
CA LEU A 135 4.43 1.50 18.76
C LEU A 135 3.68 0.96 17.55
N ARG A 136 2.36 0.74 17.64
CA ARG A 136 1.63 0.09 16.55
C ARG A 136 1.13 1.15 15.57
N PRO A 137 1.70 1.23 14.35
CA PRO A 137 1.21 2.16 13.36
C PRO A 137 -0.29 1.90 13.11
N ILE A 138 -1.09 2.97 13.11
CA ILE A 138 -2.50 2.87 12.73
C ILE A 138 -2.53 2.64 11.23
N VAL A 139 -2.63 1.38 10.83
CA VAL A 139 -2.83 1.01 9.43
C VAL A 139 -4.26 1.35 9.02
N GLN A 140 -4.43 2.07 7.91
CA GLN A 140 -5.74 2.36 7.33
C GLN A 140 -5.87 1.58 6.04
N ALA A 141 -6.98 0.86 5.88
CA ALA A 141 -7.33 0.24 4.62
C ALA A 141 -7.87 1.33 3.68
N GLU A 142 -7.22 1.49 2.53
CA GLU A 142 -7.52 2.49 1.50
C GLU A 142 -8.21 1.86 0.28
N ASN A 143 -8.01 0.56 0.04
CA ASN A 143 -8.62 -0.16 -1.07
C ASN A 143 -9.38 -1.43 -0.63
N ARG A 144 -10.15 -1.99 -1.56
CA ARG A 144 -11.00 -3.18 -1.32
C ARG A 144 -10.21 -4.43 -0.90
N TYR A 145 -8.98 -4.59 -1.39
CA TYR A 145 -8.12 -5.74 -1.06
C TYR A 145 -7.59 -5.68 0.37
N GLN A 146 -7.36 -4.47 0.87
CA GLN A 146 -6.95 -4.17 2.24
C GLN A 146 -8.11 -4.28 3.25
N ASP A 147 -9.36 -4.36 2.80
CA ASP A 147 -10.52 -4.49 3.69
C ASP A 147 -10.78 -5.96 4.06
N PHE A 148 -10.35 -6.35 5.25
CA PHE A 148 -10.57 -7.70 5.81
C PHE A 148 -11.95 -7.89 6.43
N SER A 149 -12.81 -6.86 6.46
CA SER A 149 -14.15 -7.00 7.04
C SER A 149 -15.12 -7.81 6.17
N ASP A 150 -14.81 -7.98 4.87
CA ASP A 150 -15.66 -8.70 3.92
C ASP A 150 -14.81 -9.53 2.93
N GLY A 151 -14.70 -10.83 3.20
CA GLY A 151 -14.01 -11.79 2.34
C GLY A 151 -14.72 -12.04 1.00
N GLY A 152 -16.05 -11.96 0.95
CA GLY A 152 -16.80 -12.26 -0.28
C GLY A 152 -16.66 -11.14 -1.30
N THR A 153 -16.70 -9.88 -0.84
CA THR A 153 -16.70 -8.73 -1.73
C THR A 153 -15.40 -8.57 -2.51
N TYR A 154 -14.21 -8.79 -1.91
CA TYR A 154 -12.95 -8.63 -2.66
C TYR A 154 -12.82 -9.67 -3.78
N ILE A 155 -13.27 -10.92 -3.55
CA ILE A 155 -13.25 -11.98 -4.56
C ILE A 155 -14.17 -11.61 -5.73
N ALA A 156 -15.39 -11.15 -5.44
CA ALA A 156 -16.34 -10.74 -6.46
C ALA A 156 -15.80 -9.58 -7.32
N VAL A 157 -15.20 -8.56 -6.68
CA VAL A 157 -14.56 -7.43 -7.37
C VAL A 157 -13.40 -7.93 -8.25
N PHE A 158 -12.49 -8.74 -7.68
CA PHE A 158 -11.36 -9.29 -8.40
C PHE A 158 -11.79 -10.10 -9.63
N VAL A 159 -12.76 -11.00 -9.48
CA VAL A 159 -13.30 -11.81 -10.59
C VAL A 159 -13.92 -10.91 -11.66
N GLY A 160 -14.67 -9.87 -11.25
CA GLY A 160 -15.23 -8.87 -12.18
C GLY A 160 -14.15 -8.17 -12.99
N GLN A 161 -13.04 -7.79 -12.36
CA GLN A 161 -11.91 -7.14 -13.04
C GLN A 161 -11.14 -8.07 -13.96
N VAL A 162 -10.91 -9.32 -13.54
CA VAL A 162 -10.32 -10.36 -14.41
C VAL A 162 -11.21 -10.54 -15.65
N ALA A 163 -12.53 -10.65 -15.47
CA ALA A 163 -13.47 -10.77 -16.58
C ALA A 163 -13.41 -9.55 -17.52
N MET A 164 -13.40 -8.32 -16.97
CA MET A 164 -13.24 -7.10 -17.77
C MET A 164 -11.93 -7.09 -18.55
N MET A 165 -10.82 -7.52 -17.95
CA MET A 165 -9.53 -7.64 -18.64
C MET A 165 -9.55 -8.71 -19.73
N CYS A 166 -10.21 -9.84 -19.50
CA CYS A 166 -10.40 -10.85 -20.54
C CYS A 166 -11.25 -10.31 -21.70
N PHE A 167 -12.34 -9.58 -21.41
CA PHE A 167 -13.16 -8.93 -22.44
C PHE A 167 -12.38 -7.87 -23.20
N LEU A 168 -11.56 -7.08 -22.52
CA LEU A 168 -10.63 -6.14 -23.14
C LEU A 168 -9.70 -6.84 -24.13
N VAL A 169 -9.01 -7.89 -23.68
CA VAL A 169 -8.07 -8.63 -24.54
C VAL A 169 -8.81 -9.26 -25.71
N TYR A 170 -9.97 -9.87 -25.47
CA TYR A 170 -10.81 -10.43 -26.52
C TYR A 170 -11.25 -9.38 -27.53
N TYR A 171 -11.73 -8.22 -27.06
CA TYR A 171 -12.14 -7.10 -27.89
C TYR A 171 -10.99 -6.63 -28.76
N LEU A 172 -9.83 -6.35 -28.16
CA LEU A 172 -8.63 -5.95 -28.91
C LEU A 172 -8.16 -7.04 -29.88
N TRP A 173 -8.39 -8.31 -29.56
CA TRP A 173 -8.00 -9.44 -30.40
C TRP A 173 -8.96 -9.68 -31.55
N SER A 174 -10.27 -9.49 -31.35
CA SER A 174 -11.26 -9.67 -32.39
C SER A 174 -10.99 -8.68 -33.51
N GLU A 175 -10.75 -9.22 -34.71
CA GLU A 175 -10.60 -8.46 -35.95
C GLU A 175 -11.98 -7.92 -36.32
N GLU A 176 -12.22 -6.64 -36.05
CA GLU A 176 -13.18 -5.87 -36.85
C GLU A 176 -12.39 -4.94 -37.78
N ASP A 177 -12.92 -4.85 -38.98
CA ASP A 177 -12.23 -4.55 -40.22
C ASP A 177 -11.43 -3.25 -40.25
N THR A 178 -10.40 -3.28 -41.09
CA THR A 178 -9.54 -2.16 -41.46
C THR A 178 -10.28 -0.82 -41.52
N PRO A 179 -9.76 0.24 -40.88
CA PRO A 179 -10.39 1.55 -40.89
C PRO A 179 -10.58 2.02 -42.33
N ARG A 180 -11.79 2.49 -42.65
CA ARG A 180 -12.07 3.16 -43.94
C ARG A 180 -11.02 4.23 -44.16
N ASP A 181 -10.36 4.20 -45.32
CA ASP A 181 -9.18 5.02 -45.66
C ASP A 181 -9.32 6.53 -45.39
N GLY A 182 -10.54 7.06 -45.26
CA GLY A 182 -10.84 8.45 -44.94
C GLY A 182 -10.48 8.93 -43.53
N TYR A 183 -10.18 8.04 -42.57
CA TYR A 183 -10.01 8.42 -41.15
C TYR A 183 -8.56 8.56 -40.67
N LYS A 184 -7.56 8.38 -41.54
CA LYS A 184 -6.13 8.36 -41.15
C LYS A 184 -5.65 9.61 -40.41
N THR A 185 -6.12 10.80 -40.78
CA THR A 185 -5.74 12.06 -40.10
C THR A 185 -6.34 12.15 -38.70
N VAL A 186 -7.60 11.71 -38.53
CA VAL A 186 -8.30 11.72 -37.25
C VAL A 186 -7.68 10.71 -36.28
N GLN A 187 -7.28 9.53 -36.77
CA GLN A 187 -6.58 8.53 -35.98
C GLN A 187 -5.24 9.01 -35.42
N LYS A 188 -4.47 9.78 -36.20
CA LYS A 188 -3.22 10.39 -35.71
C LYS A 188 -3.48 11.37 -34.58
N LEU A 189 -4.56 12.16 -34.67
CA LEU A 189 -4.97 13.06 -33.62
C LEU A 189 -5.41 12.29 -32.36
N TYR A 190 -6.19 11.23 -32.50
CA TYR A 190 -6.59 10.38 -31.37
C TYR A 190 -5.40 9.69 -30.71
N CYS A 191 -4.43 9.20 -31.48
CA CYS A 191 -3.19 8.65 -30.94
C CYS A 191 -2.39 9.71 -30.17
N ALA A 192 -2.30 10.95 -30.67
CA ALA A 192 -1.66 12.04 -29.93
C ALA A 192 -2.42 12.40 -28.63
N LEU A 193 -3.76 12.46 -28.69
CA LEU A 193 -4.62 12.74 -27.53
C LEU A 193 -4.63 11.60 -26.50
N SER A 194 -4.37 10.37 -26.93
CA SER A 194 -4.29 9.21 -26.04
C SER A 194 -3.23 9.38 -24.95
N ILE A 195 -2.13 10.08 -25.24
CA ILE A 195 -1.08 10.38 -24.26
C ILE A 195 -1.66 11.21 -23.11
N CYS A 196 -2.49 12.20 -23.41
CA CYS A 196 -3.15 13.00 -22.38
C CYS A 196 -4.10 12.14 -21.54
N VAL A 197 -4.88 11.26 -22.18
CA VAL A 197 -5.77 10.32 -21.47
C VAL A 197 -4.96 9.36 -20.59
N GLN A 198 -3.86 8.81 -21.09
CA GLN A 198 -2.97 7.93 -20.34
C GLN A 198 -2.34 8.63 -19.14
N VAL A 199 -1.91 9.89 -19.29
CA VAL A 199 -1.36 10.68 -18.19
C VAL A 199 -2.43 10.99 -17.15
N ILE A 200 -3.63 11.39 -17.58
CA ILE A 200 -4.76 11.64 -16.67
C ILE A 200 -5.14 10.36 -15.94
N ALA A 201 -5.30 9.25 -16.67
CA ALA A 201 -5.57 7.94 -16.09
C ALA A 201 -4.49 7.58 -15.08
N SER A 202 -3.21 7.64 -15.44
CA SER A 202 -2.09 7.36 -14.52
C SER A 202 -2.01 8.31 -13.32
N SER A 203 -2.65 9.48 -13.39
CA SER A 203 -2.69 10.45 -12.28
C SER A 203 -3.92 10.29 -11.37
N GLN A 204 -5.00 9.73 -11.92
CA GLN A 204 -6.25 9.47 -11.20
C GLN A 204 -6.29 8.05 -10.65
N THR A 205 -5.49 7.14 -11.21
CA THR A 205 -5.27 5.83 -10.63
C THR A 205 -4.89 5.94 -9.17
N GLY A 206 -5.56 5.12 -8.35
CA GLY A 206 -5.31 5.03 -6.93
C GLY A 206 -3.86 4.67 -6.60
N ALA A 207 -3.60 4.49 -5.30
CA ALA A 207 -2.30 4.05 -4.81
C ALA A 207 -1.78 2.86 -5.63
N SER A 208 -0.54 2.95 -6.10
CA SER A 208 0.08 1.81 -6.75
C SER A 208 0.33 0.72 -5.71
N PHE A 209 0.46 -0.55 -6.14
CA PHE A 209 0.81 -1.63 -5.20
C PHE A 209 2.05 -1.31 -4.34
N TYR A 210 3.01 -0.55 -4.88
CA TYR A 210 4.21 -0.13 -4.15
C TYR A 210 3.92 0.79 -2.97
N ASP A 211 2.90 1.64 -3.09
CA ASP A 211 2.47 2.54 -2.03
C ASP A 211 1.76 1.76 -0.90
N GLU A 212 1.25 0.56 -1.22
CA GLU A 212 0.62 -0.35 -0.27
C GLU A 212 1.61 -1.27 0.46
N ILE A 213 2.88 -1.33 0.06
CA ILE A 213 3.88 -2.21 0.69
C ILE A 213 3.95 -2.04 2.22
N PRO A 214 3.98 -0.80 2.78
CA PRO A 214 3.99 -0.63 4.23
C PRO A 214 2.76 -1.23 4.91
N PHE A 215 1.58 -1.14 4.27
CA PHE A 215 0.36 -1.77 4.76
C PHE A 215 0.54 -3.29 4.81
N TRP A 216 0.96 -3.90 3.70
CA TRP A 216 1.08 -5.36 3.59
C TRP A 216 2.17 -5.93 4.50
N ALA A 217 3.29 -5.20 4.66
CA ALA A 217 4.35 -5.57 5.59
C ALA A 217 3.84 -5.59 7.04
N GLU A 218 3.07 -4.59 7.45
CA GLU A 218 2.52 -4.51 8.80
C GLU A 218 1.45 -5.60 9.05
N VAL A 219 0.59 -5.90 8.08
CA VAL A 219 -0.38 -7.00 8.20
C VAL A 219 0.34 -8.36 8.27
N HIS A 220 1.36 -8.58 7.44
CA HIS A 220 2.18 -9.79 7.48
C HIS A 220 2.87 -9.96 8.85
N ARG A 221 3.37 -8.87 9.42
CA ARG A 221 3.98 -8.85 10.75
C ARG A 221 2.96 -9.22 11.84
N MET A 222 1.78 -8.60 11.85
CA MET A 222 0.70 -8.93 12.78
C MET A 222 0.31 -10.41 12.68
N TRP A 223 0.23 -10.95 11.46
CA TRP A 223 -0.05 -12.36 11.22
C TRP A 223 1.04 -13.29 11.74
N LYS A 224 2.32 -12.95 11.50
CA LYS A 224 3.49 -13.69 11.99
C LYS A 224 3.51 -13.71 13.51
N ASP A 225 3.35 -12.55 14.14
CA ASP A 225 3.32 -12.40 15.60
C ASP A 225 2.19 -13.24 16.23
N ASP A 226 0.97 -13.19 15.67
CA ASP A 226 -0.17 -13.98 16.16
C ASP A 226 0.05 -15.50 16.04
N ILE A 227 0.75 -15.97 15.00
CA ILE A 227 1.11 -17.38 14.85
C ILE A 227 2.18 -17.77 15.85
N PHE A 228 3.21 -16.96 16.01
CA PHE A 228 4.26 -17.22 17.01
C PHE A 228 3.69 -17.20 18.41
N ASP A 229 2.84 -16.24 18.75
CA ASP A 229 2.14 -16.19 20.03
C ASP A 229 1.23 -17.40 20.22
N LYS A 230 0.49 -17.86 19.21
CA LYS A 230 -0.31 -19.10 19.33
C LYS A 230 0.53 -20.37 19.43
N ALA A 231 1.69 -20.42 18.77
CA ALA A 231 2.59 -21.56 18.77
C ALA A 231 3.44 -21.65 20.05
N THR A 232 3.74 -20.51 20.68
CA THR A 232 4.58 -20.41 21.89
C THR A 232 3.75 -20.22 23.16
N ASN A 233 2.65 -19.46 23.10
CA ASN A 233 1.68 -19.35 24.17
C ASN A 233 0.55 -20.37 23.96
N GLU A 234 0.84 -21.60 24.36
CA GLU A 234 -0.13 -22.30 25.20
C GLU A 234 -0.36 -21.38 26.41
N TYR A 235 -1.31 -20.44 26.30
CA TYR A 235 -1.62 -19.48 27.36
C TYR A 235 -2.07 -20.28 28.59
N ARG A 236 -1.11 -20.64 29.43
CA ARG A 236 -1.34 -21.18 30.76
C ARG A 236 -1.88 -20.04 31.59
N LEU A 237 -3.19 -19.83 31.52
CA LEU A 237 -3.90 -19.03 32.49
C LEU A 237 -3.71 -19.70 33.85
N VAL A 238 -2.78 -19.16 34.63
CA VAL A 238 -2.59 -19.54 36.02
C VAL A 238 -3.71 -18.86 36.79
N VAL A 239 -4.84 -19.53 36.91
CA VAL A 239 -5.96 -19.07 37.74
C VAL A 239 -5.71 -19.60 39.14
N PRO A 240 -5.52 -18.75 40.16
CA PRO A 240 -5.45 -19.22 41.54
C PRO A 240 -6.81 -19.83 41.89
N ASN A 241 -6.82 -21.10 42.27
CA ASN A 241 -8.03 -21.77 42.69
C ASN A 241 -8.42 -21.22 44.08
N SER A 242 -9.54 -20.52 44.18
CA SER A 242 -9.97 -19.84 45.42
C SER A 242 -10.16 -20.79 46.59
N ASP A 243 -10.43 -22.06 46.30
CA ASP A 243 -10.89 -23.03 47.29
C ASP A 243 -9.75 -23.91 47.83
N THR A 244 -8.65 -24.05 47.07
CA THR A 244 -7.49 -24.88 47.46
C THR A 244 -6.21 -24.09 47.67
N GLY A 245 -6.14 -22.83 47.20
CA GLY A 245 -4.90 -22.04 47.22
C GLY A 245 -3.82 -22.54 46.24
N GLU A 246 -4.10 -23.60 45.47
CA GLU A 246 -3.20 -24.12 44.45
C GLU A 246 -3.43 -23.42 43.11
N THR A 247 -2.34 -23.21 42.38
CA THR A 247 -2.35 -22.65 41.03
C THR A 247 -2.75 -23.73 40.03
N MET A 248 -4.01 -23.75 39.61
CA MET A 248 -4.44 -24.63 38.53
C MET A 248 -4.05 -24.00 37.18
N ILE A 249 -3.21 -24.72 36.44
CA ILE A 249 -2.89 -24.38 35.05
C ILE A 249 -4.07 -24.86 34.20
N ARG A 250 -5.04 -23.98 33.96
CA ARG A 250 -6.13 -24.28 33.05
C ARG A 250 -5.66 -23.95 31.63
N SER A 251 -5.35 -25.01 30.89
CA SER A 251 -5.22 -24.95 29.43
C SER A 251 -6.63 -24.73 28.86
N GLU A 252 -7.07 -23.47 28.82
CA GLU A 252 -8.16 -23.11 27.92
C GLU A 252 -7.57 -23.14 26.52
N ARG A 253 -7.83 -24.24 25.82
CA ARG A 253 -7.77 -24.26 24.37
C ARG A 253 -8.65 -23.11 23.92
N SER A 254 -8.02 -22.04 23.45
CA SER A 254 -8.71 -20.94 22.78
C SER A 254 -9.41 -21.57 21.58
N ASP A 255 -10.64 -22.05 21.79
CA ASP A 255 -11.53 -22.46 20.71
C ASP A 255 -11.62 -21.24 19.82
N GLY A 256 -10.91 -21.34 18.70
CA GLY A 256 -10.32 -20.21 18.01
C GLY A 256 -11.36 -19.15 17.73
N ILE A 257 -11.09 -17.92 18.20
CA ILE A 257 -11.64 -16.64 17.73
C ILE A 257 -12.76 -16.84 16.70
N ALA A 258 -13.96 -17.22 17.14
CA ALA A 258 -15.00 -17.77 16.27
C ALA A 258 -15.75 -16.70 15.45
N GLY A 259 -15.05 -15.67 14.98
CA GLY A 259 -15.65 -14.55 14.26
C GLY A 259 -14.69 -13.70 13.44
N PHE A 260 -13.38 -13.88 13.63
CA PHE A 260 -12.41 -13.64 12.56
C PHE A 260 -12.01 -15.02 12.12
N PHE A 261 -12.31 -15.39 10.86
CA PHE A 261 -11.60 -16.52 10.26
C PHE A 261 -10.13 -16.37 10.64
N PRO A 262 -9.46 -17.41 11.20
CA PRO A 262 -8.01 -17.35 11.33
C PRO A 262 -7.54 -16.85 9.97
N LEU A 263 -6.85 -15.71 9.94
CA LEU A 263 -6.50 -15.05 8.70
C LEU A 263 -5.56 -16.02 8.00
N GLU A 264 -6.15 -16.89 7.19
CA GLU A 264 -5.45 -18.06 6.71
C GLU A 264 -4.38 -17.52 5.79
N TRP A 265 -3.21 -18.15 5.79
CA TRP A 265 -2.09 -17.64 5.01
C TRP A 265 -2.50 -17.41 3.54
N TYR A 266 -3.39 -18.25 3.01
CA TYR A 266 -3.91 -18.10 1.65
C TYR A 266 -4.81 -16.86 1.45
N ASP A 267 -5.54 -16.38 2.46
CA ASP A 267 -6.40 -15.18 2.33
C ASP A 267 -5.52 -13.94 2.29
N LEU A 268 -4.52 -13.86 3.18
CA LEU A 268 -3.52 -12.79 3.15
C LEU A 268 -2.80 -12.73 1.80
N TRP A 269 -2.17 -13.83 1.40
CA TRP A 269 -1.40 -13.88 0.16
C TRP A 269 -2.28 -13.79 -1.09
N GLY A 270 -3.52 -14.28 -1.03
CA GLY A 270 -4.52 -14.11 -2.08
C GLY A 270 -4.88 -12.65 -2.30
N ARG A 271 -5.09 -11.88 -1.22
CA ARG A 271 -5.38 -10.43 -1.29
C ARG A 271 -4.17 -9.62 -1.73
N VAL A 272 -2.97 -9.95 -1.24
CA VAL A 272 -1.70 -9.36 -1.72
C VAL A 272 -1.55 -9.60 -3.23
N GLY A 273 -1.78 -10.84 -3.67
CA GLY A 273 -1.71 -11.22 -5.08
C GLY A 273 -2.76 -10.50 -5.93
N ALA A 274 -4.00 -10.39 -5.45
CA ALA A 274 -5.07 -9.66 -6.13
C ALA A 274 -4.74 -8.16 -6.25
N SER A 275 -4.31 -7.52 -5.16
CA SER A 275 -3.88 -6.11 -5.16
C SER A 275 -2.71 -5.90 -6.14
N LEU A 276 -1.70 -6.77 -6.11
CA LEU A 276 -0.56 -6.71 -7.03
C LEU A 276 -0.99 -6.83 -8.50
N LEU A 277 -1.85 -7.79 -8.81
CA LEU A 277 -2.33 -8.01 -10.18
C LEU A 277 -3.16 -6.82 -10.66
N VAL A 278 -4.06 -6.31 -9.83
CA VAL A 278 -5.00 -5.26 -10.24
C VAL A 278 -4.33 -3.89 -10.25
N ASN A 279 -3.77 -3.47 -9.11
CA ASN A 279 -3.19 -2.14 -8.88
C ASN A 279 -1.79 -1.99 -9.48
N SER A 280 -1.28 -3.02 -10.16
CA SER A 280 -0.06 -2.90 -10.95
C SER A 280 -0.24 -3.41 -12.37
N VAL A 281 -0.59 -4.70 -12.55
CA VAL A 281 -0.59 -5.32 -13.88
C VAL A 281 -1.77 -4.85 -14.72
N PHE A 282 -3.00 -4.91 -14.19
CA PHE A 282 -4.21 -4.56 -14.95
C PHE A 282 -4.25 -3.06 -15.23
N GLN A 283 -3.92 -2.24 -14.23
CA GLN A 283 -3.77 -0.80 -14.40
C GLN A 283 -2.76 -0.46 -15.51
N HIS A 284 -1.58 -1.09 -15.51
CA HIS A 284 -0.57 -0.88 -16.54
C HIS A 284 -1.06 -1.33 -17.93
N ALA A 285 -1.71 -2.50 -18.00
CA ALA A 285 -2.30 -3.02 -19.22
C ALA A 285 -3.37 -2.09 -19.80
N LEU A 286 -4.27 -1.56 -18.95
CA LEU A 286 -5.32 -0.61 -19.33
C LEU A 286 -4.72 0.65 -19.91
N VAL A 287 -3.74 1.26 -19.24
CA VAL A 287 -3.05 2.46 -19.72
C VAL A 287 -2.39 2.20 -21.08
N LEU A 288 -1.70 1.07 -21.25
CA LEU A 288 -1.08 0.72 -22.54
C LEU A 288 -2.10 0.37 -23.63
N ALA A 289 -3.30 -0.09 -23.26
CA ALA A 289 -4.37 -0.43 -24.20
C ALA A 289 -5.12 0.80 -24.73
N VAL A 290 -5.10 1.94 -24.01
CA VAL A 290 -5.79 3.19 -24.41
C VAL A 290 -5.58 3.56 -25.88
N PRO A 291 -4.37 3.57 -26.46
CA PRO A 291 -4.17 3.98 -27.85
C PRO A 291 -4.85 3.00 -28.83
N LEU A 292 -4.85 1.71 -28.49
CA LEU A 292 -5.48 0.67 -29.32
C LEU A 292 -7.01 0.82 -29.34
N PHE A 293 -7.60 1.18 -28.19
CA PHE A 293 -9.01 1.54 -28.14
C PHE A 293 -9.32 2.72 -29.03
N LEU A 294 -8.57 3.81 -28.87
CA LEU A 294 -8.83 5.06 -29.58
C LEU A 294 -8.62 4.95 -31.08
N LEU A 295 -7.80 3.99 -31.55
CA LEU A 295 -7.64 3.69 -32.98
C LEU A 295 -8.87 3.00 -33.61
N ARG A 296 -9.71 2.35 -32.79
CA ARG A 296 -10.90 1.61 -33.23
C ARG A 296 -12.20 2.42 -33.18
N ILE A 297 -12.14 3.63 -32.66
CA ILE A 297 -13.32 4.43 -32.43
C ILE A 297 -13.81 5.06 -33.73
N GLU A 298 -15.08 4.83 -34.03
CA GLU A 298 -15.75 5.36 -35.23
C GLU A 298 -16.22 6.81 -35.04
N SER A 299 -16.48 7.24 -33.79
CA SER A 299 -17.03 8.57 -33.48
C SER A 299 -16.28 9.31 -32.35
N CYS A 300 -16.21 10.64 -32.44
CA CYS A 300 -15.64 11.46 -31.37
C CYS A 300 -16.38 11.30 -30.02
N PHE A 301 -17.64 10.86 -30.02
CA PHE A 301 -18.40 10.68 -28.79
C PHE A 301 -18.03 9.36 -28.10
N ASP A 302 -17.80 8.29 -28.87
CA ASP A 302 -17.31 7.02 -28.33
C ASP A 302 -15.92 7.18 -27.73
N PHE A 303 -15.07 8.06 -28.29
CA PHE A 303 -13.80 8.46 -27.66
C PHE A 303 -13.96 8.93 -26.23
N VAL A 304 -14.91 9.84 -26.00
CA VAL A 304 -15.13 10.41 -24.66
C VAL A 304 -15.70 9.33 -23.74
N LYS A 305 -16.66 8.53 -24.21
CA LYS A 305 -17.25 7.43 -23.45
C LYS A 305 -16.21 6.40 -23.02
N ASP A 306 -15.34 5.98 -23.93
CA ASP A 306 -14.32 4.97 -23.66
C ASP A 306 -13.21 5.53 -22.76
N ALA A 307 -12.81 6.79 -22.95
CA ALA A 307 -11.86 7.46 -22.06
C ALA A 307 -12.42 7.57 -20.63
N VAL A 308 -13.70 7.96 -20.48
CA VAL A 308 -14.37 8.03 -19.16
C VAL A 308 -14.52 6.64 -18.54
N ALA A 309 -14.83 5.62 -19.34
CA ALA A 309 -14.92 4.24 -18.85
C ALA A 309 -13.57 3.74 -18.31
N VAL A 310 -12.46 4.03 -19.00
CA VAL A 310 -11.11 3.70 -18.53
C VAL A 310 -10.81 4.38 -17.18
N LEU A 311 -11.13 5.68 -17.05
CA LEU A 311 -10.96 6.40 -15.79
C LEU A 311 -11.82 5.80 -14.67
N TYR A 312 -13.06 5.42 -14.98
CA TYR A 312 -13.96 4.84 -13.99
C TYR A 312 -13.51 3.46 -13.51
N VAL A 313 -13.09 2.57 -14.42
CA VAL A 313 -12.63 1.21 -14.08
C VAL A 313 -11.48 1.25 -13.07
N VAL A 314 -10.60 2.23 -13.24
CA VAL A 314 -9.49 2.49 -12.33
C VAL A 314 -9.93 2.91 -10.92
N ASP A 315 -11.07 3.60 -10.80
CA ASP A 315 -11.58 4.10 -9.52
C ASP A 315 -12.38 3.05 -8.73
N VAL A 316 -12.81 1.95 -9.37
CA VAL A 316 -13.67 0.92 -8.75
C VAL A 316 -13.04 0.26 -7.52
N ASP A 317 -11.70 0.19 -7.45
CA ASP A 317 -10.97 -0.45 -6.34
C ASP A 317 -10.86 0.39 -5.08
N GLN A 318 -11.09 1.70 -5.18
CA GLN A 318 -10.93 2.60 -4.04
C GLN A 318 -12.08 2.40 -3.05
N LEU A 319 -11.75 2.45 -1.76
CA LEU A 319 -12.80 2.52 -0.73
C LEU A 319 -13.40 3.93 -0.72
N PRO A 320 -14.72 4.07 -0.51
CA PRO A 320 -15.36 5.39 -0.42
C PRO A 320 -14.86 6.22 0.78
N ALA A 321 -14.31 5.56 1.80
CA ALA A 321 -13.59 6.20 2.90
C ALA A 321 -12.55 5.24 3.49
N PRO A 322 -11.35 5.72 3.87
CA PRO A 322 -10.36 4.92 4.57
C PRO A 322 -10.92 4.34 5.87
N LYS A 323 -10.72 3.04 6.11
CA LYS A 323 -11.16 2.37 7.34
C LYS A 323 -9.94 2.10 8.22
N GLN A 324 -9.99 2.51 9.48
CA GLN A 324 -8.93 2.19 10.44
C GLN A 324 -8.96 0.69 10.77
N PHE A 325 -7.87 -0.01 10.45
CA PHE A 325 -7.71 -1.43 10.73
C PHE A 325 -7.85 -1.70 12.24
N ARG A 326 -7.31 -0.81 13.09
CA ARG A 326 -7.38 -0.92 14.56
C ARG A 326 -8.81 -0.91 15.11
N GLN A 327 -9.72 -0.12 14.54
CA GLN A 327 -11.12 -0.11 15.01
C GLN A 327 -11.83 -1.44 14.75
N ILE A 328 -11.40 -2.19 13.74
CA ILE A 328 -11.93 -3.52 13.42
C ILE A 328 -11.49 -4.51 14.50
N PHE A 329 -10.21 -4.48 14.90
CA PHE A 329 -9.68 -5.32 15.98
C PHE A 329 -10.21 -4.94 17.36
N ASP A 330 -10.26 -3.65 17.69
CA ASP A 330 -10.72 -3.18 19.01
C ASP A 330 -12.21 -3.42 19.21
N LYS A 331 -13.04 -3.28 18.15
CA LYS A 331 -14.47 -3.68 18.20
C LYS A 331 -14.62 -5.18 18.42
N ALA A 332 -13.76 -6.01 17.82
CA ALA A 332 -13.75 -7.45 18.06
C ALA A 332 -13.34 -7.77 19.51
N ARG A 333 -12.32 -7.08 20.03
CA ARG A 333 -11.84 -7.23 21.41
C ARG A 333 -12.85 -6.76 22.46
N HIS A 334 -13.59 -5.68 22.20
CA HIS A 334 -14.64 -5.21 23.11
C HIS A 334 -15.92 -6.06 23.08
N LYS A 335 -16.29 -6.65 21.94
CA LYS A 335 -17.35 -7.67 21.92
C LYS A 335 -16.96 -8.86 22.83
N ARG A 336 -15.69 -9.28 22.81
CA ARG A 336 -15.17 -10.37 23.66
C ARG A 336 -15.31 -10.10 25.15
N SER A 337 -15.01 -8.87 25.62
CA SER A 337 -15.12 -8.55 27.05
C SER A 337 -16.55 -8.58 27.55
N ARG A 338 -17.54 -8.22 26.70
CA ARG A 338 -18.96 -8.27 27.07
C ARG A 338 -19.50 -9.69 27.13
N TYR A 339 -19.20 -10.53 26.13
CA TYR A 339 -19.63 -11.94 26.17
C TYR A 339 -18.99 -12.74 27.31
N ALA A 340 -17.79 -12.38 27.76
CA ALA A 340 -17.17 -12.99 28.94
C ALA A 340 -17.76 -12.50 30.27
N GLN A 341 -18.43 -11.33 30.29
CA GLN A 341 -19.10 -10.80 31.49
C GLN A 341 -20.58 -11.19 31.58
N ASP A 342 -21.24 -11.43 30.45
CA ASP A 342 -22.68 -11.71 30.35
C ASP A 342 -23.02 -13.22 30.36
N ASP A 343 -22.14 -14.09 30.87
CA ASP A 343 -22.48 -15.50 31.20
C ASP A 343 -22.64 -15.68 32.73
N PRO A 344 -23.76 -15.21 33.33
CA PRO A 344 -24.04 -15.41 34.75
C PRO A 344 -24.51 -16.85 35.08
N ASP A 345 -24.83 -17.67 34.07
CA ASP A 345 -25.46 -18.98 34.27
C ASP A 345 -24.47 -20.14 34.40
N ARG A 346 -23.17 -19.91 34.19
CA ARG A 346 -22.12 -20.91 34.49
C ARG A 346 -21.76 -21.03 35.99
N LYS A 347 -22.72 -20.69 36.86
CA LYS A 347 -22.69 -20.97 38.31
C LYS A 347 -23.70 -22.05 38.73
N GLY A 348 -24.39 -22.71 37.80
CA GLY A 348 -25.55 -23.56 38.14
C GLY A 348 -25.43 -25.08 38.00
N GLU A 349 -24.46 -25.66 37.28
CA GLU A 349 -24.57 -27.08 36.87
C GLU A 349 -23.28 -27.90 37.06
N GLU A 350 -22.88 -28.08 38.33
CA GLU A 350 -22.24 -29.33 38.77
C GLU A 350 -23.14 -29.96 39.83
N SER A 351 -24.24 -30.58 39.40
CA SER A 351 -24.95 -31.62 40.16
C SER A 351 -26.08 -32.24 39.32
N ALA A 352 -25.79 -33.38 38.69
CA ALA A 352 -26.74 -34.32 38.06
C ALA A 352 -27.45 -33.80 36.79
N GLY A 353 -27.49 -34.48 35.65
CA GLY A 353 -27.17 -35.85 35.30
C GLY A 353 -27.91 -36.20 34.00
N ARG A 354 -27.40 -37.23 33.30
CA ARG A 354 -28.11 -38.04 32.28
C ARG A 354 -28.65 -37.33 31.03
N GLY A 355 -27.93 -37.55 29.92
CA GLY A 355 -28.41 -38.30 28.76
C GLY A 355 -29.55 -37.72 27.90
N CYS A 356 -29.23 -37.41 26.64
CA CYS A 356 -30.00 -37.71 25.41
C CYS A 356 -29.27 -37.02 24.24
N THR A 357 -28.56 -37.75 23.37
CA THR A 357 -29.03 -38.16 22.04
C THR A 357 -29.89 -37.13 21.30
N SER A 358 -29.33 -36.67 20.17
CA SER A 358 -29.96 -36.57 18.84
C SER A 358 -30.38 -35.19 18.30
N PHE A 359 -30.22 -35.11 16.97
CA PHE A 359 -30.85 -34.22 15.99
C PHE A 359 -30.26 -32.82 15.73
N TRP A 360 -29.43 -32.79 14.69
CA TRP A 360 -29.41 -31.70 13.70
C TRP A 360 -30.79 -31.54 13.03
N PRO A 361 -31.21 -30.31 12.70
CA PRO A 361 -31.97 -30.10 11.48
C PRO A 361 -31.20 -29.23 10.50
N LEU A 362 -30.93 -29.82 9.34
CA LEU A 362 -30.80 -29.11 8.07
C LEU A 362 -32.05 -28.24 7.86
N ALA A 363 -31.87 -26.93 7.74
CA ALA A 363 -32.88 -26.03 7.20
C ALA A 363 -32.38 -25.41 5.90
N VAL A 364 -32.86 -26.00 4.81
CA VAL A 364 -32.98 -25.41 3.48
C VAL A 364 -34.14 -24.40 3.51
N SER A 365 -33.96 -23.17 3.02
CA SER A 365 -34.92 -22.47 2.13
C SER A 365 -34.55 -21.00 1.87
N ARG A 366 -34.16 -20.74 0.61
CA ARG A 366 -34.54 -19.64 -0.31
C ARG A 366 -34.90 -18.25 0.25
N ALA A 367 -34.22 -17.24 -0.28
CA ALA A 367 -34.80 -16.25 -1.21
C ALA A 367 -33.81 -16.04 -2.37
#